data_AF-A0AA43ELX3-F1
#
_entry.id   AF-A0AA43ELX3-F1
#
_cell.length_a   1.000
_cell.length_b   1.000
_cell.length_c   1.000
_cell.angle_alpha   90.00
_cell.angle_beta   90.00
_cell.angle_gamma   90.00
#
_symmetry.space_group_name_H-M   'P 1'
#
loop_
_entity.id
_entity.type
_entity.pdbx_description
1 polymer ?
#
loop_
_entity_poly.entity_id
_entity_poly.type
_entity_poly.pdbx_seq_one_letter_code
_entity_poly.pdbx_strand_id
1 'polypeptide(L)'
;MSPDAETGLSIVLRQLEELDALAKQTLQDLNTVAGTERLLKWKARTAALISDAVGQQQASAFAGIQPGPSFTNDLVEEFTDLVDCYRIPLQTLAKQLSQSPSSRS
;
A
#
# COMPACT_ATOMS: atom_id res chain seq x y z
N MET A 1 -19.63 6.04 12.98
CA MET A 1 -18.70 5.09 12.36
C MET A 1 -18.57 3.90 13.28
N SER A 2 -18.45 2.69 12.75
CA SER A 2 -18.15 1.52 13.58
C SER A 2 -16.66 1.58 13.98
N PRO A 3 -16.29 1.20 15.21
CA PRO A 3 -14.90 1.24 15.68
C PRO A 3 -13.94 0.43 14.80
N ASP A 4 -14.46 -0.60 14.11
CA ASP A 4 -13.71 -1.42 13.17
C ASP A 4 -13.31 -0.65 11.89
N ALA A 5 -14.18 0.25 11.39
CA ALA A 5 -13.91 1.05 10.20
C ALA A 5 -12.88 2.16 10.47
N GLU A 6 -12.94 2.77 11.66
CA GLU A 6 -11.93 3.74 12.11
C GLU A 6 -10.56 3.09 12.30
N THR A 7 -10.54 1.90 12.92
CA THR A 7 -9.31 1.11 13.09
C THR A 7 -8.71 0.72 11.74
N GLY A 8 -9.53 0.19 10.82
CA GLY A 8 -9.11 -0.15 9.46
C GLY A 8 -8.55 1.06 8.71
N LEU A 9 -9.21 2.21 8.77
CA LEU A 9 -8.75 3.44 8.14
C LEU A 9 -7.39 3.90 8.70
N SER A 10 -7.24 3.92 10.02
CA SER A 10 -5.97 4.29 10.66
C SER A 10 -4.81 3.38 10.25
N ILE A 11 -5.06 2.06 10.14
CA ILE A 11 -4.05 1.10 9.66
C ILE A 11 -3.65 1.41 8.22
N VAL A 12 -4.60 1.62 7.32
CA VAL A 12 -4.31 1.92 5.91
C VAL A 12 -3.55 3.23 5.75
N LEU A 13 -3.93 4.29 6.48
CA LEU A 13 -3.23 5.58 6.46
C LEU A 13 -1.79 5.44 6.97
N ARG A 14 -1.57 4.68 8.04
CA ARG A 14 -0.22 4.40 8.54
C ARG A 14 0.62 3.65 7.50
N GLN A 15 0.05 2.71 6.75
CA GLN A 15 0.80 2.00 5.72
C GLN A 15 1.15 2.92 4.53
N LEU A 16 0.34 3.93 4.21
CA LEU A 16 0.69 4.97 3.24
C LEU A 16 1.89 5.80 3.71
N GLU A 17 1.90 6.22 4.97
CA GLU A 17 3.03 6.97 5.54
C GLU A 17 4.34 6.14 5.53
N GLU A 18 4.25 4.85 5.89
CA GLU A 18 5.40 3.95 5.85
C GLU A 18 5.90 3.72 4.41
N LEU A 19 4.99 3.64 3.43
CA LEU A 19 5.35 3.54 2.02
C LEU A 19 6.09 4.80 1.53
N ASP A 20 5.61 5.98 1.89
CA ASP A 20 6.23 7.25 1.52
C ASP A 20 7.63 7.40 2.16
N ALA A 21 7.78 6.95 3.40
CA ALA A 21 9.09 6.93 4.07
C ALA A 21 10.08 6.00 3.37
N LEU A 22 9.64 4.79 2.97
CA LEU A 22 10.45 3.84 2.21
C LEU A 22 10.87 4.40 0.85
N ALA A 23 9.93 5.03 0.15
CA ALA A 23 10.21 5.66 -1.14
C ALA A 23 11.25 6.77 -0.98
N LYS A 24 11.03 7.69 -0.04
CA LYS A 24 11.96 8.79 0.25
C LYS A 24 13.37 8.29 0.60
N GLN A 25 13.48 7.30 1.48
CA GLN A 25 14.78 6.73 1.84
C GLN A 25 15.47 6.14 0.60
N THR A 26 14.75 5.40 -0.24
CA THR A 26 15.30 4.80 -1.45
C THR A 26 15.81 5.84 -2.44
N LEU A 27 15.07 6.95 -2.60
CA LEU A 27 15.47 8.05 -3.48
C LEU A 27 16.67 8.85 -2.93
N GLN A 28 16.84 8.91 -1.60
CA GLN A 28 18.00 9.52 -0.97
C GLN A 28 19.26 8.67 -1.13
N ASP A 29 19.12 7.37 -0.94
CA ASP A 29 20.23 6.43 -0.99
C ASP A 29 20.55 5.98 -2.43
N LEU A 30 19.66 6.29 -3.39
CA LEU A 30 19.68 5.85 -4.80
C LEU A 30 19.86 4.34 -4.98
N ASN A 31 19.43 3.56 -3.99
CA ASN A 31 19.56 2.10 -3.99
C ASN A 31 18.21 1.44 -4.23
N THR A 32 17.80 1.43 -5.50
CA THR A 32 16.49 0.92 -5.96
C THR A 32 16.33 -0.58 -5.80
N VAL A 33 17.43 -1.34 -5.81
CA VAL A 33 17.44 -2.79 -5.52
C VAL A 33 17.05 -3.03 -4.07
N ALA A 34 17.76 -2.43 -3.11
CA ALA A 34 17.43 -2.55 -1.69
C ALA A 34 16.09 -1.89 -1.35
N GLY A 35 15.70 -0.84 -2.08
CA GLY A 35 14.37 -0.25 -2.04
C GLY A 35 13.27 -1.25 -2.39
N THR A 36 13.42 -1.92 -3.54
CA THR A 36 12.48 -2.94 -4.01
C THR A 36 12.32 -4.08 -3.01
N GLU A 37 13.41 -4.58 -2.43
CA GLU A 37 13.35 -5.62 -1.39
C GLU A 37 12.57 -5.17 -0.14
N ARG A 38 12.84 -3.95 0.35
CA ARG A 38 12.11 -3.37 1.48
C ARG A 38 10.63 -3.22 1.14
N LEU A 39 10.32 -2.80 -0.07
CA LEU A 39 8.95 -2.63 -0.55
C LEU A 39 8.20 -3.97 -0.62
N LEU A 40 8.83 -5.05 -1.09
CA LEU A 40 8.22 -6.38 -1.11
C LEU A 40 7.94 -6.91 0.30
N LYS A 41 8.87 -6.71 1.24
CA LYS A 41 8.66 -7.06 2.66
C LYS A 41 7.52 -6.25 3.27
N TRP A 42 7.50 -4.95 2.99
CA TRP A 42 6.41 -4.06 3.40
C TRP A 42 5.07 -4.52 2.83
N LYS A 43 4.98 -4.86 1.53
CA LYS A 43 3.76 -5.34 0.88
C LYS A 43 3.19 -6.57 1.58
N ALA A 44 4.03 -7.56 1.87
CA ALA A 44 3.60 -8.79 2.54
C ALA A 44 3.01 -8.51 3.93
N ARG A 45 3.69 -7.67 4.72
CA ARG A 45 3.22 -7.26 6.05
C ARG A 45 1.92 -6.44 5.96
N THR A 46 1.84 -5.51 5.02
CA THR A 46 0.65 -4.68 4.80
C THR A 46 -0.57 -5.52 4.42
N ALA A 47 -0.40 -6.55 3.59
CA ALA A 47 -1.48 -7.47 3.25
C ALA A 47 -2.05 -8.18 4.49
N ALA A 48 -1.17 -8.64 5.40
CA ALA A 48 -1.61 -9.24 6.66
C ALA A 48 -2.37 -8.24 7.55
N LEU A 49 -1.84 -7.02 7.71
CA LEU A 49 -2.49 -5.95 8.48
C LEU A 49 -3.86 -5.56 7.92
N ILE A 50 -4.01 -5.49 6.59
CA ILE A 50 -5.30 -5.25 5.94
C ILE A 50 -6.26 -6.40 6.20
N SER A 51 -5.78 -7.64 6.21
CA SER A 51 -6.60 -8.82 6.48
C SER A 51 -7.22 -8.75 7.87
N ASP A 52 -6.41 -8.39 8.86
CA ASP A 52 -6.83 -8.30 10.26
C ASP A 52 -7.76 -7.11 10.52
N ALA A 53 -7.48 -5.94 9.91
CA ALA A 53 -8.17 -4.70 10.23
C ALA A 53 -9.37 -4.37 9.32
N VAL A 54 -9.37 -4.86 8.08
CA VAL A 54 -10.39 -4.53 7.06
C VAL A 54 -11.09 -5.78 6.54
N GLY A 55 -10.35 -6.88 6.42
CA GLY A 55 -10.88 -8.19 6.05
C GLY A 55 -10.14 -8.84 4.87
N GLN A 56 -10.30 -10.16 4.79
CA GLN A 56 -9.58 -11.04 3.86
C GLN A 56 -9.75 -10.65 2.39
N GLN A 57 -10.92 -10.16 1.97
CA GLN A 57 -11.17 -9.79 0.58
C GLN A 57 -10.25 -8.65 0.11
N GLN A 58 -10.12 -7.60 0.93
CA GLN A 58 -9.27 -6.46 0.59
C GLN A 58 -7.79 -6.83 0.67
N ALA A 59 -7.42 -7.68 1.62
CA ALA A 59 -6.06 -8.21 1.72
C ALA A 59 -5.66 -9.02 0.48
N SER A 60 -6.53 -9.91 0.01
CA SER A 60 -6.28 -10.71 -1.20
C SER A 60 -6.18 -9.84 -2.45
N ALA A 61 -7.04 -8.82 -2.58
CA ALA A 61 -6.97 -7.87 -3.68
C ALA A 61 -5.64 -7.09 -3.68
N PHE A 62 -5.20 -6.62 -2.52
CA PHE A 62 -3.91 -5.92 -2.37
C PHE A 62 -2.71 -6.85 -2.61
N ALA A 63 -2.72 -8.07 -2.06
CA ALA A 63 -1.65 -9.05 -2.24
C ALA A 63 -1.49 -9.43 -3.72
N GLY A 64 -2.59 -9.50 -4.46
CA GLY A 64 -2.65 -9.81 -5.88
C GLY A 64 -2.11 -8.72 -6.81
N ILE A 65 -1.75 -7.53 -6.30
CA ILE A 65 -1.15 -6.47 -7.13
C ILE A 65 0.19 -6.97 -7.70
N GLN A 66 0.24 -7.12 -9.02
CA GLN A 66 1.44 -7.44 -9.77
C GLN A 66 1.79 -6.25 -10.67
N PRO A 67 2.87 -5.51 -10.34
CA PRO A 67 3.39 -4.47 -11.22
C PRO A 67 3.73 -5.08 -12.59
N GLY A 68 3.36 -4.38 -13.66
CA GLY A 68 3.68 -4.80 -15.02
C GLY A 68 5.19 -4.73 -15.29
N PRO A 69 5.66 -5.27 -16.43
CA PRO A 69 7.03 -5.05 -16.86
C PRO A 69 7.30 -3.55 -16.99
N SER A 70 8.46 -3.10 -16.51
CA SER A 70 8.89 -1.74 -16.74
C SER A 70 9.53 -1.61 -18.11
N PHE A 71 9.32 -0.47 -18.76
CA PHE A 71 9.83 -0.18 -20.10
C PHE A 71 10.79 1.03 -20.10
N THR A 72 11.04 1.60 -18.94
CA THR A 72 11.99 2.71 -18.77
C THR A 72 13.36 2.12 -18.43
N ASN A 73 14.44 2.78 -18.89
CA ASN A 73 15.81 2.41 -18.50
C ASN A 73 16.27 3.17 -17.24
N ASP A 74 15.36 3.91 -16.59
CA ASP A 74 15.64 4.72 -15.42
C ASP A 74 15.15 4.01 -14.16
N LEU A 75 16.08 3.38 -13.43
CA LEU A 75 15.80 2.62 -12.22
C LEU A 75 15.02 3.42 -11.15
N VAL A 76 15.19 4.75 -11.10
CA VAL A 76 14.48 5.62 -10.15
C VAL A 76 13.03 5.80 -10.58
N GLU A 77 12.79 5.98 -11.88
CA GLU A 77 11.45 6.00 -12.46
C GLU A 77 10.75 4.66 -12.25
N GLU A 78 11.42 3.54 -12.59
CA GLU A 78 10.88 2.18 -12.39
C GLU A 78 10.47 1.92 -10.93
N PHE A 79 11.31 2.35 -9.99
CA PHE A 79 11.01 2.20 -8.57
C PHE A 79 9.85 3.10 -8.12
N THR A 80 9.75 4.32 -8.67
CA THR A 80 8.66 5.25 -8.34
C THR A 80 7.33 4.71 -8.87
N ASP A 81 7.31 4.19 -10.09
CA ASP A 81 6.14 3.54 -10.68
C ASP A 81 5.70 2.31 -9.87
N LEU A 82 6.68 1.53 -9.41
CA LEU A 82 6.45 0.39 -8.52
C LEU A 82 5.80 0.83 -7.19
N VAL A 83 6.24 1.94 -6.60
CA VAL A 83 5.61 2.51 -5.39
C VAL A 83 4.16 2.92 -5.68
N ASP A 84 3.90 3.54 -6.81
CA ASP A 84 2.57 3.99 -7.20
C ASP A 84 1.58 2.85 -7.42
N CYS A 85 2.05 1.69 -7.91
CA CYS A 85 1.25 0.47 -8.01
C CYS A 85 0.60 0.07 -6.66
N TYR A 86 1.23 0.38 -5.53
CA TYR A 86 0.69 0.09 -4.20
C TYR A 86 0.03 1.30 -3.54
N ARG A 87 0.52 2.52 -3.79
CA ARG A 87 -0.03 3.75 -3.23
C ARG A 87 -1.47 3.97 -3.69
N ILE A 88 -1.76 3.83 -4.99
CA ILE A 88 -3.07 4.13 -5.57
C ILE A 88 -4.17 3.23 -4.97
N PRO A 89 -4.01 1.89 -4.88
CA PRO A 89 -4.99 1.03 -4.22
C PRO A 89 -5.19 1.34 -2.74
N LEU A 90 -4.12 1.66 -1.99
CA LEU A 90 -4.25 2.03 -0.57
C LEU A 90 -5.00 3.35 -0.38
N GLN A 91 -4.73 4.37 -1.21
CA GLN A 91 -5.48 5.62 -1.18
C GLN A 91 -6.96 5.40 -1.51
N THR A 92 -7.24 4.50 -2.47
CA THR A 92 -8.60 4.13 -2.84
C THR A 92 -9.31 3.43 -1.67
N LEU A 93 -8.64 2.50 -1.02
CA LEU A 93 -9.16 1.80 0.15
C LEU A 93 -9.41 2.77 1.32
N ALA A 94 -8.48 3.68 1.61
CA ALA A 94 -8.66 4.70 2.64
C ALA A 94 -9.89 5.59 2.36
N LYS A 95 -10.10 6.00 1.10
CA LYS A 95 -11.29 6.75 0.70
C LYS A 95 -12.57 5.94 0.90
N GLN A 96 -12.58 4.66 0.56
CA GLN A 96 -13.74 3.79 0.77
C GLN A 96 -14.07 3.65 2.27
N LEU A 97 -13.06 3.43 3.10
CA LEU A 97 -13.22 3.30 4.55
C LEU A 97 -13.70 4.60 5.22
N SER A 98 -13.27 5.76 4.72
CA SER A 98 -13.72 7.06 5.24
C SER A 98 -15.13 7.45 4.76
N GLN A 99 -15.55 6.93 3.60
CA GLN A 99 -16.86 7.22 3.02
C GLN A 99 -17.95 6.26 3.44
N SER A 100 -17.64 5.04 3.88
CA SER A 100 -18.64 4.05 4.28
C SER A 100 -19.50 4.55 5.44
N PRO A 101 -20.78 4.94 5.22
CA PRO A 101 -21.75 5.02 6.28
C PRO A 101 -22.23 3.58 6.55
N SER A 102 -22.57 3.26 7.79
CA SER A 102 -23.17 1.98 8.14
C SER A 102 -24.32 1.61 7.18
N SER A 103 -24.09 0.63 6.31
CA SER A 103 -25.16 -0.13 5.67
C SER A 103 -24.94 -1.59 6.02
N ARG A 104 -25.39 -1.94 7.23
CA ARG A 104 -25.95 -3.27 7.48
C ARG A 104 -27.46 -3.05 7.63
N SER A 105 -28.19 -3.40 6.57
CA SER A 105 -29.62 -3.69 6.61
C SER A 105 -29.89 -4.93 7.46
#